data_AF-A0A1J1HSL7-F1
#
_entry.id   AF-A0A1J1HSL7-F1
#
_cell.length_a   1.000
_cell.length_b   1.000
_cell.length_c   1.000
_cell.angle_alpha   90.00
_cell.angle_beta   90.00
_cell.angle_gamma   90.00
#
_symmetry.space_group_name_H-M   'P 1'
#
loop_
_entity.id
_entity.type
_entity.pdbx_description
1 polymer ?
#
loop_
_entity_poly.entity_id
_entity_poly.type
_entity_poly.pdbx_seq_one_letter_code
_entity_poly.pdbx_strand_id
1 'polypeptide(L)'
;MESFISELTQRKSEEFNKLRMNIKLNKVQNEITSIELQTSIEEIYNCLDTHDGERLMIEIDKCLQKTDCKLPRYVLCETSEYASANGNAELFTILQTFIKMTDENFYKSNYMYFKSLSLELDWRSGKNIDQVLEEFEINYRKSFSDQTLLKHMTKLCNVVMQDAVEKRGESTVIKIKHRIEKISEETKDYQLLFILWRKLFESFWFSDQQLASELVEKHVQLRKVLCKQSTVLSFIYLRHNNIELVHQLIQIFLRFNMTKQVEVLVRMLFEFECWRKNLNAVLQIVQLCLKLDIQLSEEENKKFLDLLLKRPRDVEADEEKKRMAEKIPIQKYQFKF
;
A
#
# COMPACT_ATOMS: atom_id res chain seq x y z
N MET A 1 -14.83 -14.71 12.96
CA MET A 1 -13.96 -15.00 11.79
C MET A 1 -13.26 -13.74 11.29
N GLU A 2 -13.91 -12.58 11.25
CA GLU A 2 -13.27 -11.30 10.86
C GLU A 2 -12.15 -10.85 11.82
N SER A 3 -12.30 -11.03 13.15
CA SER A 3 -11.23 -10.68 14.09
C SER A 3 -9.97 -11.55 13.93
N PHE A 4 -10.15 -12.82 13.52
CA PHE A 4 -9.03 -13.75 13.32
C PHE A 4 -8.25 -13.44 12.03
N ILE A 5 -8.94 -13.01 10.98
CA ILE A 5 -8.32 -12.58 9.71
C ILE A 5 -7.60 -11.24 9.91
N SER A 6 -8.19 -10.31 10.68
CA SER A 6 -7.53 -9.06 11.07
C SER A 6 -6.25 -9.33 11.87
N GLU A 7 -6.30 -10.19 12.89
CA GLU A 7 -5.13 -10.59 13.69
C GLU A 7 -4.06 -11.31 12.86
N LEU A 8 -4.43 -12.18 11.93
CA LEU A 8 -3.46 -12.87 11.06
C LEU A 8 -2.77 -11.93 10.07
N THR A 9 -3.49 -10.93 9.58
CA THR A 9 -2.95 -9.93 8.65
C THR A 9 -2.04 -8.96 9.41
N GLN A 10 -2.42 -8.59 10.63
CA GLN A 10 -1.62 -7.78 11.54
C GLN A 10 -0.34 -8.52 11.99
N ARG A 11 -0.44 -9.79 12.40
CA ARG A 11 0.74 -10.62 12.77
C ARG A 11 1.71 -10.81 11.61
N LYS A 12 1.23 -11.03 10.38
CA LYS A 12 2.12 -11.13 9.21
C LYS A 12 2.79 -9.80 8.85
N SER A 13 2.10 -8.68 9.06
CA SER A 13 2.68 -7.34 8.92
C SER A 13 3.77 -7.10 9.97
N GLU A 14 3.50 -7.46 11.23
CA GLU A 14 4.44 -7.37 12.35
C GLU A 14 5.67 -8.26 12.16
N GLU A 15 5.50 -9.52 11.73
CA GLU A 15 6.61 -10.43 11.43
C GLU A 15 7.48 -9.92 10.26
N PHE A 16 6.85 -9.36 9.22
CA PHE A 16 7.58 -8.79 8.10
C PHE A 16 8.35 -7.52 8.49
N ASN A 17 7.76 -6.69 9.36
CA ASN A 17 8.43 -5.52 9.92
C ASN A 17 9.61 -5.93 10.81
N LYS A 18 9.43 -6.91 11.71
CA LYS A 18 10.51 -7.50 12.54
C LYS A 18 11.64 -8.08 11.69
N LEU A 19 11.32 -8.83 10.64
CA LEU A 19 12.33 -9.37 9.74
C LEU A 19 13.09 -8.26 8.99
N ARG A 20 12.39 -7.21 8.57
CA ARG A 20 13.00 -6.02 7.95
C ARG A 20 13.90 -5.26 8.92
N MET A 21 13.50 -5.13 10.18
CA MET A 21 14.30 -4.51 11.25
C MET A 21 15.55 -5.33 11.54
N ASN A 22 15.45 -6.65 11.69
CA ASN A 22 16.59 -7.54 11.91
C ASN A 22 17.61 -7.51 10.76
N ILE A 23 17.14 -7.45 9.51
CA ILE A 23 18.02 -7.30 8.34
C ILE A 23 18.74 -5.94 8.34
N LYS A 24 18.11 -4.89 8.86
CA LYS A 24 18.73 -3.57 9.00
C LYS A 24 19.73 -3.55 10.16
N LEU A 25 19.36 -4.04 11.34
CA LEU A 25 20.25 -4.20 12.51
C LEU A 25 21.53 -4.98 12.17
N ASN A 26 21.43 -6.09 11.43
CA ASN A 26 22.59 -6.86 11.01
C ASN A 26 23.51 -6.13 10.01
N LYS A 27 22.98 -5.19 9.22
CA LYS A 27 23.82 -4.32 8.37
C LYS A 27 24.55 -3.27 9.20
N VAL A 28 23.93 -2.81 10.28
CA VAL A 28 24.39 -1.74 11.17
C VAL A 28 25.52 -2.20 12.08
N GLN A 29 25.45 -3.45 12.55
CA GLN A 29 26.52 -4.09 13.31
C GLN A 29 27.86 -4.11 12.55
N ASN A 30 27.86 -3.96 11.22
CA ASN A 30 29.08 -3.88 10.41
C ASN A 30 29.62 -2.45 10.20
N GLU A 31 28.86 -1.41 10.54
CA GLU A 31 29.20 0.00 10.26
C GLU A 31 29.45 0.85 11.52
N ILE A 32 29.12 0.35 12.71
CA ILE A 32 29.22 1.09 13.97
C ILE A 32 30.42 0.63 14.80
N THR A 33 31.31 1.56 15.14
CA THR A 33 32.53 1.32 15.92
C THR A 33 32.36 1.52 17.44
N SER A 34 31.24 2.07 17.91
CA SER A 34 30.99 2.33 19.34
C SER A 34 29.87 1.45 19.89
N ILE A 35 30.20 0.65 20.90
CA ILE A 35 29.26 -0.23 21.62
C ILE A 35 28.09 0.59 22.21
N GLU A 36 28.35 1.81 22.71
CA GLU A 36 27.29 2.65 23.28
C GLU A 36 26.28 3.12 22.24
N LEU A 37 26.72 3.45 21.03
CA LEU A 37 25.83 3.86 19.94
C LEU A 37 24.98 2.67 19.48
N GLN A 38 25.55 1.47 19.49
CA GLN A 38 24.84 0.25 19.16
C GLN A 38 23.72 -0.03 20.17
N THR A 39 23.99 0.07 21.47
CA THR A 39 22.98 -0.09 22.52
C THR A 39 21.84 0.92 22.36
N SER A 40 22.15 2.20 22.13
CA SER A 40 21.10 3.21 21.93
C SER A 40 20.26 2.96 20.68
N ILE A 41 20.85 2.45 19.59
CA ILE A 41 20.09 2.08 18.38
C ILE A 41 19.19 0.87 18.64
N GLU A 42 19.68 -0.15 19.35
CA GLU A 42 18.88 -1.30 19.75
C GLU A 42 17.71 -0.87 20.66
N GLU A 43 17.93 0.05 21.58
CA GLU A 43 16.88 0.62 22.44
C GLU A 43 15.86 1.43 21.64
N ILE A 44 16.29 2.28 20.71
CA ILE A 44 15.40 2.99 19.79
C ILE A 44 14.53 2.00 19.01
N TYR A 45 15.13 0.93 18.48
CA TYR A 45 14.40 -0.10 17.74
C TYR A 45 13.40 -0.85 18.61
N ASN A 46 13.78 -1.22 19.83
CA ASN A 46 12.87 -1.81 20.79
C ASN A 46 11.67 -0.89 21.05
N CYS A 47 11.90 0.43 21.19
CA CYS A 47 10.81 1.39 21.39
C CYS A 47 9.89 1.51 20.16
N LEU A 48 10.47 1.47 18.94
CA LEU A 48 9.71 1.46 17.70
C LEU A 48 8.85 0.19 17.56
N ASP A 49 9.38 -0.97 17.94
CA ASP A 49 8.68 -2.26 17.93
C ASP A 49 7.58 -2.34 18.98
N THR A 50 7.80 -1.76 20.17
CA THR A 50 6.80 -1.74 21.25
C THR A 50 5.82 -0.57 21.15
N HIS A 51 5.96 0.30 20.13
CA HIS A 51 5.19 1.53 19.99
C HIS A 51 5.23 2.43 21.23
N ASP A 52 6.37 2.47 21.94
CA ASP A 52 6.55 3.27 23.16
C ASP A 52 7.13 4.65 22.80
N GLY A 53 6.24 5.61 22.52
CA GLY A 53 6.62 6.95 22.08
C GLY A 53 7.34 7.78 23.15
N GLU A 54 7.00 7.62 24.43
CA GLU A 54 7.62 8.37 25.53
C GLU A 54 9.06 7.91 25.73
N ARG A 55 9.27 6.59 25.81
CA ARG A 55 10.61 6.02 25.93
C ARG A 55 11.46 6.34 24.70
N LEU A 56 10.87 6.32 23.50
CA LEU A 56 11.56 6.70 22.27
C LEU A 56 12.07 8.14 22.33
N MET A 57 11.27 9.09 22.84
CA MET A 57 11.73 10.48 23.02
C MET A 57 12.93 10.55 23.97
N ILE A 58 12.85 9.85 25.10
CA ILE A 58 13.95 9.80 26.09
C ILE A 58 15.24 9.27 25.46
N GLU A 59 15.17 8.17 24.69
CA GLU A 59 16.37 7.60 24.06
C GLU A 59 16.93 8.50 22.96
N ILE A 60 16.08 9.17 22.19
CA ILE A 60 16.52 10.17 21.21
C ILE A 60 17.20 11.33 21.94
N ASP A 61 16.59 11.90 22.98
CA ASP A 61 17.18 13.01 23.74
C ASP A 61 18.53 12.66 24.37
N LYS A 62 18.69 11.44 24.90
CA LYS A 62 20.00 10.95 25.37
C LYS A 62 21.04 10.93 24.26
N CYS A 63 20.66 10.52 23.04
CA CYS A 63 21.54 10.56 21.89
C CYS A 63 21.89 12.01 21.51
N LEU A 64 20.94 12.94 21.59
CA LEU A 64 21.13 14.36 21.27
C LEU A 64 22.07 15.08 22.25
N GLN A 65 22.05 14.69 23.53
CA GLN A 65 22.91 15.27 24.55
C GLN A 65 24.39 14.88 24.39
N LYS A 66 24.70 13.83 23.63
CA LYS A 66 26.07 13.41 23.32
C LYS A 66 26.58 14.20 22.10
N THR A 67 27.55 15.09 22.31
CA THR A 67 28.09 16.02 21.29
C THR A 67 28.64 15.34 20.02
N ASP A 68 29.07 14.09 20.12
CA ASP A 68 29.63 13.31 18.99
C ASP A 68 28.68 12.22 18.46
N CYS A 69 27.45 12.14 18.94
CA CYS A 69 26.52 11.09 18.52
C CYS A 69 25.96 11.37 17.12
N LYS A 70 26.36 10.56 16.16
CA LYS A 70 25.80 10.54 14.80
C LYS A 70 24.92 9.32 14.63
N LEU A 71 23.62 9.51 14.84
CA LEU A 71 22.65 8.46 14.53
C LEU A 71 22.68 8.17 13.02
N PRO A 72 22.66 6.90 12.61
CA PRO A 72 22.59 6.55 11.21
C PRO A 72 21.33 7.11 10.53
N ARG A 73 21.46 7.55 9.27
CA ARG A 73 20.36 8.18 8.50
C ARG A 73 19.09 7.33 8.45
N TYR A 74 19.21 6.00 8.39
CA TYR A 74 18.03 5.13 8.34
C TYR A 74 17.26 5.14 9.67
N VAL A 75 17.92 5.26 10.82
CA VAL A 75 17.26 5.40 12.14
C VAL A 75 16.47 6.70 12.14
N LEU A 76 17.12 7.80 11.73
CA LEU A 76 16.51 9.11 11.66
C LEU A 76 15.26 9.13 10.76
N CYS A 77 15.32 8.49 9.60
CA CYS A 77 14.17 8.32 8.72
C CYS A 77 13.06 7.48 9.36
N GLU A 78 13.38 6.33 9.97
CA GLU A 78 12.37 5.45 10.59
C GLU A 78 11.70 6.10 11.79
N THR A 79 12.46 6.75 12.67
CA THR A 79 11.91 7.49 13.81
C THR A 79 11.09 8.69 13.34
N SER A 80 11.48 9.37 12.26
CA SER A 80 10.67 10.45 11.67
C SER A 80 9.36 9.95 11.09
N GLU A 81 9.37 8.79 10.40
CA GLU A 81 8.15 8.13 9.91
C GLU A 81 7.24 7.72 11.07
N TYR A 82 7.81 7.18 12.14
CA TYR A 82 7.07 6.83 13.36
C TYR A 82 6.43 8.08 14.00
N ALA A 83 7.19 9.15 14.17
CA ALA A 83 6.70 10.39 14.78
C ALA A 83 5.54 10.99 13.96
N SER A 84 5.72 11.07 12.64
CA SER A 84 4.67 11.47 11.68
C SER A 84 3.43 10.59 11.80
N ALA A 85 3.61 9.27 11.77
CA ALA A 85 2.52 8.31 11.83
C ALA A 85 1.76 8.37 13.16
N ASN A 86 2.42 8.66 14.28
CA ASN A 86 1.73 8.75 15.57
C ASN A 86 1.22 10.15 15.88
N GLY A 87 1.37 11.12 14.98
CA GLY A 87 0.98 12.50 15.26
C GLY A 87 1.86 13.20 16.30
N ASN A 88 3.05 12.66 16.62
CA ASN A 88 3.94 13.20 17.64
C ASN A 88 4.78 14.35 17.04
N ALA A 89 4.23 15.56 17.14
CA ALA A 89 4.83 16.76 16.56
C ALA A 89 6.12 17.19 17.27
N GLU A 90 6.22 16.93 18.57
CA GLU A 90 7.39 17.27 19.39
C GLU A 90 8.60 16.45 18.94
N LEU A 91 8.47 15.12 18.94
CA LEU A 91 9.52 14.21 18.48
C LEU A 91 9.95 14.52 17.04
N PHE A 92 8.97 14.79 16.16
CA PHE A 92 9.28 15.12 14.77
C PHE A 92 10.08 16.42 14.63
N THR A 93 9.75 17.44 15.42
CA THR A 93 10.47 18.73 15.42
C THR A 93 11.88 18.58 15.96
N ILE A 94 12.05 17.81 17.03
CA ILE A 94 13.36 17.49 17.62
C ILE A 94 14.23 16.79 16.56
N LEU A 95 13.70 15.76 15.91
CA LEU A 95 14.40 15.01 14.87
C LEU A 95 14.80 15.90 13.69
N GLN A 96 13.89 16.74 13.18
CA GLN A 96 14.23 17.65 12.08
C GLN A 96 15.34 18.63 12.45
N THR A 97 15.30 19.16 13.68
CA THR A 97 16.32 20.10 14.16
C THR A 97 17.66 19.40 14.26
N PHE A 98 17.69 18.19 14.84
CA PHE A 98 18.90 17.38 14.91
C PHE A 98 19.48 17.09 13.53
N ILE A 99 18.67 16.59 12.59
CA ILE A 99 19.12 16.24 11.24
C ILE A 99 19.72 17.47 10.54
N LYS A 100 19.10 18.64 10.66
CA LYS A 100 19.63 19.90 10.09
C LYS A 100 20.97 20.30 10.71
N MET A 101 21.15 20.08 12.02
CA MET A 101 22.39 20.39 12.74
C MET A 101 23.51 19.41 12.42
N THR A 102 23.22 18.12 12.30
CA THR A 102 24.25 17.08 12.11
C THR A 102 24.60 16.79 10.66
N ASP A 103 23.64 16.90 9.75
CA ASP A 103 23.81 16.56 8.32
C ASP A 103 22.85 17.39 7.45
N GLU A 104 23.15 18.69 7.34
CA GLU A 104 22.34 19.64 6.57
C GLU A 104 22.19 19.23 5.09
N ASN A 105 23.24 18.62 4.51
CA ASN A 105 23.22 18.13 3.14
C ASN A 105 22.19 17.01 2.97
N PHE A 106 22.17 16.04 3.88
CA PHE A 106 21.16 14.99 3.86
C PHE A 106 19.74 15.54 3.98
N TYR A 107 19.52 16.52 4.87
CA TYR A 107 18.22 17.19 5.00
C TYR A 107 17.79 17.85 3.68
N LYS A 108 18.68 18.66 3.07
CA LYS A 108 18.42 19.37 1.81
C LYS A 108 18.13 18.39 0.67
N SER A 109 18.92 17.33 0.53
CA SER A 109 18.72 16.31 -0.51
C SER A 109 17.42 15.53 -0.34
N ASN A 110 16.89 15.42 0.89
CA ASN A 110 15.66 14.69 1.20
C ASN A 110 14.52 15.63 1.64
N TYR A 111 14.56 16.89 1.22
CA TYR A 111 13.60 17.90 1.70
C TYR A 111 12.13 17.50 1.43
N MET A 112 11.80 16.98 0.23
CA MET A 112 10.42 16.55 -0.06
C MET A 112 9.97 15.33 0.74
N TYR A 113 10.90 14.44 1.10
CA TYR A 113 10.59 13.34 2.00
C TYR A 113 10.14 13.88 3.36
N PHE A 114 10.96 14.74 3.99
CA PHE A 114 10.61 15.36 5.27
C PHE A 114 9.38 16.26 5.19
N LYS A 115 9.18 16.95 4.06
CA LYS A 115 7.96 17.75 3.84
C LYS A 115 6.71 16.87 3.75
N SER A 116 6.79 15.71 3.09
CA SER A 116 5.66 14.77 3.05
C SER A 116 5.30 14.23 4.43
N LEU A 117 6.29 13.96 5.29
CA LEU A 117 6.07 13.56 6.68
C LEU A 117 5.48 14.69 7.53
N SER A 118 5.95 15.93 7.32
CA SER A 118 5.37 17.09 8.00
C SER A 118 3.89 17.28 7.65
N LEU A 119 3.52 17.07 6.39
CA LEU A 119 2.11 17.15 5.96
C LEU A 119 1.26 16.01 6.53
N GLU A 120 1.82 14.80 6.63
CA GLU A 120 1.15 13.68 7.30
C GLU A 120 0.94 13.97 8.80
N LEU A 121 1.94 14.54 9.47
CA LEU A 121 1.83 14.98 10.86
C LEU A 121 0.71 16.04 11.01
N ASP A 122 0.69 17.05 10.14
CA ASP A 122 -0.34 18.10 10.14
C ASP A 122 -1.74 17.52 9.91
N TRP A 123 -1.84 16.54 9.01
CA TRP A 123 -3.08 15.79 8.78
C TRP A 123 -3.54 15.08 10.06
N ARG A 124 -2.66 14.25 10.66
CA ARG A 124 -2.99 13.42 11.82
C ARG A 124 -3.30 14.24 13.07
N SER A 125 -2.57 15.33 13.29
CA SER A 125 -2.79 16.27 14.42
C SER A 125 -4.08 17.08 14.30
N GLY A 126 -4.81 17.00 13.18
CA GLY A 126 -6.10 17.68 13.05
C GLY A 126 -5.96 19.18 12.77
N LYS A 127 -4.81 19.62 12.22
CA LYS A 127 -4.71 20.97 11.67
C LYS A 127 -5.73 21.18 10.56
N ASN A 128 -5.90 22.44 10.14
CA ASN A 128 -6.86 22.82 9.12
C ASN A 128 -6.69 21.99 7.84
N ILE A 129 -7.67 21.11 7.59
CA ILE A 129 -7.69 20.17 6.47
C ILE A 129 -7.49 20.90 5.13
N ASP A 130 -8.14 22.05 4.96
CA ASP A 130 -8.07 22.78 3.69
C ASP A 130 -6.66 23.31 3.42
N GLN A 131 -5.94 23.74 4.46
CA GLN A 131 -4.53 24.15 4.36
C GLN A 131 -3.61 22.97 4.04
N VAL A 132 -3.80 21.83 4.71
CA VAL A 132 -2.99 20.62 4.46
C VAL A 132 -3.18 20.14 3.02
N LEU A 133 -4.41 20.14 2.51
CA LEU A 133 -4.70 19.74 1.13
C LEU A 133 -4.16 20.74 0.10
N GLU A 134 -4.18 22.04 0.40
CA GLU A 134 -3.57 23.06 -0.45
C GLU A 134 -2.05 22.92 -0.50
N GLU A 135 -1.39 22.71 0.63
CA GLU A 135 0.04 22.45 0.66
C GLU A 135 0.40 21.13 -0.05
N PHE A 136 -0.42 20.10 0.09
CA PHE A 136 -0.27 18.86 -0.68
C PHE A 136 -0.32 19.12 -2.18
N GLU A 137 -1.32 19.87 -2.66
CA GLU A 137 -1.50 20.23 -4.07
C GLU A 137 -0.25 20.97 -4.61
N ILE A 138 0.26 21.94 -3.86
CA ILE A 138 1.46 22.71 -4.23
C ILE A 138 2.70 21.79 -4.31
N ASN A 139 2.93 20.96 -3.30
CA ASN A 139 4.11 20.10 -3.25
C ASN A 139 4.04 18.94 -4.26
N TYR A 140 2.85 18.45 -4.58
CA TYR A 140 2.64 17.47 -5.65
C TYR A 140 3.08 18.05 -7.00
N ARG A 141 2.60 19.25 -7.34
CA ARG A 141 2.97 19.92 -8.60
C ARG A 141 4.47 20.19 -8.69
N LYS A 142 5.10 20.63 -7.59
CA LYS A 142 6.57 20.84 -7.53
C LYS A 142 7.36 19.55 -7.75
N SER A 143 6.81 18.42 -7.31
CA SER A 143 7.45 17.10 -7.41
C SER A 143 7.16 16.39 -8.73
N PHE A 144 6.31 16.96 -9.60
CA PHE A 144 5.77 16.25 -10.75
C PHE A 144 6.83 15.82 -11.78
N SER A 145 7.90 16.61 -11.94
CA SER A 145 8.99 16.32 -12.86
C SER A 145 10.00 15.29 -12.33
N ASP A 146 9.96 14.96 -11.04
CA ASP A 146 10.91 14.05 -10.39
C ASP A 146 10.17 12.86 -9.77
N GLN A 147 10.33 11.68 -10.37
CA GLN A 147 9.68 10.45 -9.93
C GLN A 147 10.03 10.07 -8.48
N THR A 148 11.23 10.41 -8.01
CA THR A 148 11.67 10.11 -6.65
C THR A 148 10.88 10.95 -5.65
N LEU A 149 10.71 12.25 -5.94
CA LEU A 149 9.94 13.17 -5.10
C LEU A 149 8.44 12.84 -5.16
N LEU A 150 7.93 12.52 -6.35
CA LEU A 150 6.55 12.16 -6.58
C LEU A 150 6.10 10.93 -5.76
N LYS A 151 7.01 9.97 -5.56
CA LYS A 151 6.77 8.79 -4.73
C LYS A 151 6.38 9.16 -3.29
N HIS A 152 7.02 10.18 -2.71
CA HIS A 152 6.72 10.62 -1.33
C HIS A 152 5.32 11.23 -1.23
N MET A 153 4.95 12.08 -2.19
CA MET A 153 3.60 12.65 -2.24
C MET A 153 2.54 11.57 -2.53
N THR A 154 2.87 10.56 -3.33
CA THR A 154 2.00 9.41 -3.59
C THR A 154 1.79 8.56 -2.33
N LYS A 155 2.85 8.35 -1.51
CA LYS A 155 2.75 7.67 -0.20
C LYS A 155 1.84 8.46 0.74
N LEU A 156 2.04 9.78 0.83
CA LEU A 156 1.20 10.68 1.62
C LEU A 156 -0.27 10.60 1.21
N CYS A 157 -0.57 10.66 -0.09
CA CYS A 157 -1.94 10.53 -0.60
C CYS A 157 -2.59 9.21 -0.13
N ASN A 158 -1.87 8.08 -0.21
CA ASN A 158 -2.39 6.81 0.28
C ASN A 158 -2.75 6.84 1.77
N VAL A 159 -1.91 7.47 2.60
CA VAL A 159 -2.15 7.60 4.05
C VAL A 159 -3.36 8.48 4.32
N VAL A 160 -3.39 9.67 3.73
CA VAL A 160 -4.48 10.63 3.86
C VAL A 160 -5.81 10.02 3.43
N MET A 161 -5.82 9.30 2.30
CA MET A 161 -7.01 8.64 1.81
C MET A 161 -7.49 7.50 2.70
N GLN A 162 -6.57 6.68 3.21
CA GLN A 162 -6.93 5.61 4.15
C GLN A 162 -7.59 6.21 5.41
N ASP A 163 -6.96 7.22 6.00
CA ASP A 163 -7.46 7.85 7.22
C ASP A 163 -8.78 8.60 6.98
N ALA A 164 -8.96 9.22 5.81
CA ALA A 164 -10.20 9.90 5.45
C ALA A 164 -11.39 8.94 5.36
N VAL A 165 -11.21 7.81 4.66
CA VAL A 165 -12.23 6.77 4.49
C VAL A 165 -12.55 6.06 5.82
N GLU A 166 -11.55 5.80 6.65
CA GLU A 166 -11.75 5.10 7.92
C GLU A 166 -12.31 5.98 9.04
N LYS A 167 -11.89 7.26 9.13
CA LYS A 167 -12.06 8.05 10.36
C LYS A 167 -12.70 9.43 10.19
N ARG A 168 -12.57 10.10 9.04
CA ARG A 168 -12.87 11.54 8.92
C ARG A 168 -14.14 11.91 8.14
N GLY A 169 -14.94 10.91 7.77
CA GLY A 169 -16.29 11.09 7.24
C GLY A 169 -16.36 11.59 5.78
N GLU A 170 -17.57 11.50 5.21
CA GLU A 170 -17.85 11.72 3.78
C GLU A 170 -17.46 13.11 3.27
N SER A 171 -17.68 14.16 4.07
CA SER A 171 -17.35 15.53 3.67
C SER A 171 -15.85 15.73 3.40
N THR A 172 -14.99 15.09 4.20
CA THR A 172 -13.53 15.09 4.01
C THR A 172 -13.15 14.37 2.71
N VAL A 173 -13.77 13.23 2.44
CA VAL A 173 -13.57 12.46 1.20
C VAL A 173 -13.95 13.29 -0.03
N ILE A 174 -15.07 14.01 0.00
CA ILE A 174 -15.51 14.88 -1.10
C ILE A 174 -14.49 16.00 -1.36
N LYS A 175 -13.99 16.65 -0.31
CA LYS A 175 -12.94 17.68 -0.42
C LYS A 175 -11.68 17.13 -1.09
N ILE A 176 -11.22 15.96 -0.66
CA ILE A 176 -10.04 15.32 -1.25
C ILE A 176 -10.30 14.94 -2.72
N LYS A 177 -11.48 14.38 -3.02
CA LYS A 177 -11.90 14.05 -4.40
C LYS A 177 -11.76 15.26 -5.31
N HIS A 178 -12.31 16.41 -4.93
CA HIS A 178 -12.24 17.62 -5.76
C HIS A 178 -10.80 18.08 -6.01
N ARG A 179 -9.93 18.01 -5.00
CA ARG A 179 -8.51 18.39 -5.13
C ARG A 179 -7.73 17.42 -6.03
N ILE A 180 -7.93 16.11 -5.85
CA ILE A 180 -7.28 15.08 -6.66
C ILE A 180 -7.74 15.16 -8.12
N GLU A 181 -9.05 15.33 -8.37
CA GLU A 181 -9.57 15.51 -9.73
C GLU A 181 -8.93 16.72 -10.42
N LYS A 182 -8.87 17.86 -9.74
CA LYS A 182 -8.21 19.07 -10.24
C LYS A 182 -6.74 18.82 -10.59
N ILE A 183 -5.98 18.20 -9.68
CA ILE A 183 -4.56 17.88 -9.90
C ILE A 183 -4.42 16.96 -11.13
N SER A 184 -5.23 15.91 -11.23
CA SER A 184 -5.16 14.96 -12.34
C SER A 184 -5.53 15.60 -13.68
N GLU A 185 -6.50 16.50 -13.72
CA GLU A 185 -6.89 17.21 -14.94
C GLU A 185 -5.80 18.17 -15.43
N GLU A 186 -5.10 18.84 -14.52
CA GLU A 186 -4.02 19.79 -14.84
C GLU A 186 -2.71 19.08 -15.23
N THR A 187 -2.30 18.10 -14.43
CA THR A 187 -1.01 17.39 -14.63
C THR A 187 -1.09 16.27 -15.66
N LYS A 188 -2.32 15.85 -16.03
CA LYS A 188 -2.59 14.63 -16.82
C LYS A 188 -2.08 13.35 -16.17
N ASP A 189 -1.84 13.37 -14.86
CA ASP A 189 -1.46 12.22 -14.07
C ASP A 189 -2.63 11.69 -13.26
N TYR A 190 -3.01 10.45 -13.57
CA TYR A 190 -4.16 9.78 -13.00
C TYR A 190 -3.78 8.80 -11.88
N GLN A 191 -2.52 8.82 -11.43
CA GLN A 191 -2.06 7.95 -10.34
C GLN A 191 -2.74 8.29 -9.02
N LEU A 192 -2.88 9.58 -8.67
CA LEU A 192 -3.62 9.98 -7.46
C LEU A 192 -5.10 9.62 -7.56
N LEU A 193 -5.70 9.81 -8.74
CA LEU A 193 -7.10 9.45 -8.98
C LEU A 193 -7.32 7.94 -8.86
N PHE A 194 -6.36 7.13 -9.30
CA PHE A 194 -6.38 5.68 -9.11
C PHE A 194 -6.28 5.29 -7.62
N ILE A 195 -5.42 5.97 -6.84
CA ILE A 195 -5.32 5.74 -5.39
C ILE A 195 -6.64 6.07 -4.70
N LEU A 196 -7.21 7.24 -5.00
CA LEU A 196 -8.52 7.65 -4.50
C LEU A 196 -9.59 6.61 -4.84
N TRP A 197 -9.72 6.26 -6.12
CA TRP A 197 -10.67 5.25 -6.58
C TRP A 197 -10.50 3.93 -5.83
N ARG A 198 -9.26 3.46 -5.67
CA ARG A 198 -8.98 2.18 -5.03
C ARG A 198 -9.43 2.18 -3.58
N LYS A 199 -9.14 3.24 -2.83
CA LYS A 199 -9.56 3.35 -1.41
C LYS A 199 -11.06 3.41 -1.24
N LEU A 200 -11.74 4.11 -2.15
CA LEU A 200 -13.20 4.17 -2.16
C LEU A 200 -13.84 2.83 -2.58
N PHE A 201 -13.26 2.15 -3.56
CA PHE A 201 -13.71 0.85 -4.04
C PHE A 201 -13.54 -0.25 -2.98
N GLU A 202 -12.42 -0.24 -2.25
CA GLU A 202 -12.14 -1.18 -1.16
C GLU A 202 -12.90 -0.84 0.14
N SER A 203 -13.62 0.29 0.18
CA SER A 203 -14.37 0.73 1.38
C SER A 203 -15.59 -0.17 1.64
N PHE A 204 -15.92 -0.34 2.92
CA PHE A 204 -17.15 -1.01 3.35
C PHE A 204 -18.38 -0.10 3.22
N TRP A 205 -18.20 1.21 3.10
CA TRP A 205 -19.30 2.17 3.02
C TRP A 205 -19.86 2.25 1.60
N PHE A 206 -21.18 2.15 1.50
CA PHE A 206 -21.88 2.24 0.21
C PHE A 206 -21.68 3.59 -0.49
N SER A 207 -21.68 4.70 0.26
CA SER A 207 -21.44 6.04 -0.29
C SER A 207 -20.06 6.16 -0.96
N ASP A 208 -19.02 5.57 -0.36
CA ASP A 208 -17.68 5.52 -0.95
C ASP A 208 -17.66 4.69 -2.24
N GLN A 209 -18.31 3.52 -2.24
CA GLN A 209 -18.41 2.67 -3.44
C GLN A 209 -19.18 3.37 -4.58
N GLN A 210 -20.20 4.16 -4.25
CA GLN A 210 -20.91 5.01 -5.20
C GLN A 210 -19.98 6.08 -5.78
N LEU A 211 -19.22 6.79 -4.93
CA LEU A 211 -18.23 7.76 -5.38
C LEU A 211 -17.14 7.11 -6.27
N ALA A 212 -16.69 5.90 -5.94
CA ALA A 212 -15.76 5.15 -6.77
C ALA A 212 -16.35 4.89 -8.16
N SER A 213 -17.62 4.49 -8.23
CA SER A 213 -18.33 4.25 -9.50
C SER A 213 -18.45 5.52 -10.35
N GLU A 214 -18.80 6.65 -9.73
CA GLU A 214 -18.86 7.96 -10.39
C GLU A 214 -17.50 8.38 -10.97
N LEU A 215 -16.40 8.14 -10.25
CA LEU A 215 -15.06 8.46 -10.73
C LEU A 215 -14.72 7.69 -12.00
N VAL A 216 -15.04 6.41 -12.07
CA VAL A 216 -14.80 5.58 -13.26
C VAL A 216 -15.66 6.02 -14.43
N GLU A 217 -16.90 6.44 -14.18
CA GLU A 217 -17.82 6.95 -15.20
C GLU A 217 -17.32 8.26 -15.79
N LYS A 218 -16.94 9.22 -14.93
CA LYS A 218 -16.46 10.55 -15.32
C LYS A 218 -15.10 10.51 -16.03
N HIS A 219 -14.15 9.70 -15.56
CA HIS A 219 -12.76 9.78 -16.01
C HIS A 219 -12.34 8.62 -16.93
N VAL A 220 -12.34 8.87 -18.25
CA VAL A 220 -11.93 7.87 -19.25
C VAL A 220 -10.47 7.42 -19.06
N GLN A 221 -9.59 8.30 -18.59
CA GLN A 221 -8.19 7.94 -18.37
C GLN A 221 -8.01 7.06 -17.12
N LEU A 222 -8.83 7.25 -16.09
CA LEU A 222 -8.89 6.34 -14.94
C LEU A 222 -9.21 4.93 -15.40
N ARG A 223 -10.22 4.77 -16.28
CA ARG A 223 -10.56 3.49 -16.90
C ARG A 223 -9.36 2.79 -17.56
N LYS A 224 -8.50 3.53 -18.28
CA LYS A 224 -7.28 2.96 -18.87
C LYS A 224 -6.26 2.53 -17.83
N VAL A 225 -6.11 3.28 -16.74
CA VAL A 225 -5.24 2.89 -15.61
C VAL A 225 -5.78 1.62 -14.96
N LEU A 226 -7.10 1.53 -14.73
CA LEU A 226 -7.76 0.34 -14.21
C LEU A 226 -7.54 -0.89 -15.10
N CYS A 227 -7.68 -0.76 -16.41
CA CYS A 227 -7.41 -1.86 -17.32
C CYS A 227 -6.00 -2.43 -17.11
N LYS A 228 -4.98 -1.57 -16.97
CA LYS A 228 -3.58 -1.97 -16.76
C LYS A 228 -3.34 -2.61 -15.38
N GLN A 229 -4.04 -2.14 -14.36
CA GLN A 229 -3.85 -2.58 -12.96
C GLN A 229 -4.77 -3.74 -12.56
N SER A 230 -5.80 -4.04 -13.35
CA SER A 230 -6.87 -4.99 -13.04
C SER A 230 -6.38 -6.39 -12.66
N THR A 231 -5.43 -6.93 -13.41
CA THR A 231 -4.83 -8.24 -13.14
C THR A 231 -4.10 -8.26 -11.81
N VAL A 232 -3.30 -7.23 -11.53
CA VAL A 232 -2.55 -7.12 -10.27
C VAL A 232 -3.50 -6.96 -9.08
N LEU A 233 -4.52 -6.11 -9.20
CA LEU A 233 -5.53 -5.92 -8.16
C LEU A 233 -6.29 -7.22 -7.89
N SER A 234 -6.73 -7.91 -8.94
CA SER A 234 -7.48 -9.17 -8.79
C SER A 234 -6.63 -10.26 -8.16
N PHE A 235 -5.35 -10.36 -8.54
CA PHE A 235 -4.41 -11.26 -7.86
C PHE A 235 -4.30 -10.95 -6.37
N ILE A 236 -4.17 -9.67 -6.01
CA ILE A 236 -4.12 -9.23 -4.60
C ILE A 236 -5.42 -9.62 -3.88
N TYR A 237 -6.59 -9.34 -4.46
CA TYR A 237 -7.88 -9.65 -3.84
C TYR A 237 -8.10 -11.15 -3.66
N LEU A 238 -7.81 -11.96 -4.67
CA LEU A 238 -7.92 -13.43 -4.58
C LEU A 238 -6.97 -14.01 -3.54
N ARG A 239 -5.74 -13.50 -3.46
CA ARG A 239 -4.77 -13.92 -2.42
C ARG A 239 -5.27 -13.66 -1.00
N HIS A 240 -6.05 -12.60 -0.80
CA HIS A 240 -6.71 -12.29 0.48
C HIS A 240 -8.11 -12.90 0.60
N ASN A 241 -8.51 -13.77 -0.34
CA ASN A 241 -9.83 -14.40 -0.40
C ASN A 241 -11.00 -13.40 -0.50
N ASN A 242 -10.74 -12.20 -1.02
CA ASN A 242 -11.73 -11.15 -1.26
C ASN A 242 -12.35 -11.30 -2.66
N ILE A 243 -13.06 -12.41 -2.88
CA ILE A 243 -13.66 -12.77 -4.17
C ILE A 243 -14.71 -11.74 -4.61
N GLU A 244 -15.42 -11.16 -3.64
CA GLU A 244 -16.45 -10.14 -3.86
C GLU A 244 -15.89 -8.92 -4.60
N LEU A 245 -14.70 -8.43 -4.22
CA LEU A 245 -14.07 -7.29 -4.90
C LEU A 245 -13.70 -7.62 -6.35
N VAL A 246 -13.38 -8.89 -6.67
CA VAL A 246 -13.12 -9.30 -8.04
C VAL A 246 -14.41 -9.36 -8.85
N HIS A 247 -15.51 -9.85 -8.27
CA HIS A 247 -16.82 -9.80 -8.91
C HIS A 247 -17.28 -8.37 -9.18
N GLN A 248 -17.12 -7.46 -8.21
CA GLN A 248 -17.43 -6.04 -8.39
C GLN A 248 -16.57 -5.41 -9.50
N LEU A 249 -15.29 -5.76 -9.58
CA LEU A 249 -14.41 -5.28 -10.66
C LEU A 249 -14.86 -5.81 -12.04
N ILE A 250 -15.32 -7.06 -12.12
CA ILE A 250 -15.92 -7.63 -13.34
C ILE A 250 -17.19 -6.87 -13.72
N GLN A 251 -18.07 -6.55 -12.76
CA GLN A 251 -19.28 -5.77 -13.01
C GLN A 251 -18.95 -4.37 -13.55
N ILE A 252 -17.94 -3.71 -12.99
CA ILE A 252 -17.45 -2.42 -13.51
C ILE A 252 -17.00 -2.57 -14.97
N PHE A 253 -16.19 -3.58 -15.29
CA PHE A 253 -15.71 -3.77 -16.67
C PHE A 253 -16.81 -4.19 -17.65
N LEU A 254 -17.80 -4.96 -17.21
CA LEU A 254 -19.00 -5.25 -18.01
C LEU A 254 -19.78 -3.97 -18.31
N ARG A 255 -20.01 -3.11 -17.31
CA ARG A 255 -20.72 -1.82 -17.49
C ARG A 255 -20.07 -0.92 -18.55
N PHE A 256 -18.74 -0.96 -18.67
CA PHE A 256 -17.99 -0.15 -19.64
C PHE A 256 -17.55 -0.93 -20.90
N ASN A 257 -18.14 -2.10 -21.17
CA ASN A 257 -17.84 -2.93 -22.34
C ASN A 257 -16.35 -3.30 -22.51
N MET A 258 -15.65 -3.51 -21.41
CA MET A 258 -14.23 -3.90 -21.38
C MET A 258 -14.06 -5.42 -21.40
N THR A 259 -14.54 -6.05 -22.48
CA THR A 259 -14.63 -7.51 -22.60
C THR A 259 -13.31 -8.24 -22.38
N LYS A 260 -12.19 -7.71 -22.90
CA LYS A 260 -10.85 -8.29 -22.71
C LYS A 260 -10.46 -8.39 -21.23
N GLN A 261 -10.77 -7.35 -20.44
CA GLN A 261 -10.48 -7.34 -19.02
C GLN A 261 -11.39 -8.33 -18.29
N VAL A 262 -12.68 -8.38 -18.65
CA VAL A 262 -13.63 -9.36 -18.10
C VAL A 262 -13.13 -10.78 -18.32
N GLU A 263 -12.72 -11.12 -19.55
CA GLU A 263 -12.16 -12.44 -19.88
C GLU A 263 -10.98 -12.81 -18.98
N VAL A 264 -10.00 -11.90 -18.83
CA VAL A 264 -8.83 -12.13 -17.97
C VAL A 264 -9.26 -12.36 -16.52
N LEU A 265 -10.16 -11.55 -15.97
CA LEU A 265 -10.57 -11.67 -14.58
C LEU A 265 -11.40 -12.94 -14.31
N VAL A 266 -12.27 -13.31 -15.25
CA VAL A 266 -13.07 -14.54 -15.16
C VAL A 266 -12.17 -15.77 -15.19
N ARG A 267 -11.13 -15.79 -16.04
CA ARG A 267 -10.13 -16.87 -16.02
C ARG A 267 -9.37 -16.93 -14.69
N MET A 268 -8.95 -15.79 -14.15
CA MET A 268 -8.29 -15.75 -12.83
C MET A 268 -9.19 -16.29 -11.70
N LEU A 269 -10.49 -15.95 -11.72
CA LEU A 269 -11.47 -16.50 -10.77
C LEU A 269 -11.65 -18.00 -10.96
N PHE A 270 -11.74 -18.46 -12.20
CA PHE A 270 -11.86 -19.88 -12.52
C PHE A 270 -10.68 -20.67 -11.95
N GLU A 271 -9.45 -20.22 -12.19
CA GLU A 271 -8.25 -20.86 -11.67
C GLU A 271 -8.21 -20.88 -10.14
N PHE A 272 -8.60 -19.77 -9.51
CA PHE A 272 -8.65 -19.66 -8.06
C PHE A 272 -9.67 -20.63 -7.44
N GLU A 273 -10.88 -20.71 -7.97
CA GLU A 273 -11.92 -21.62 -7.45
C GLU A 273 -11.62 -23.09 -7.79
N CYS A 274 -10.94 -23.35 -8.91
CA CYS A 274 -10.41 -24.68 -9.23
C CYS A 274 -9.32 -25.13 -8.27
N TRP A 275 -8.48 -24.20 -7.78
CA TRP A 275 -7.50 -24.48 -6.74
C TRP A 275 -8.16 -24.75 -5.38
N ARG A 276 -9.23 -24.03 -5.06
CA ARG A 276 -10.05 -24.27 -3.84
C ARG A 276 -10.93 -25.51 -3.90
N LYS A 277 -10.99 -26.20 -5.04
CA LYS A 277 -11.84 -27.38 -5.29
C LYS A 277 -13.34 -27.09 -5.13
N ASN A 278 -13.77 -25.85 -5.39
CA ASN A 278 -15.16 -25.44 -5.24
C ASN A 278 -15.95 -25.65 -6.54
N LEU A 279 -16.53 -26.84 -6.71
CA LEU A 279 -17.24 -27.21 -7.94
C LEU A 279 -18.41 -26.28 -8.26
N ASN A 280 -19.17 -25.85 -7.25
CA ASN A 280 -20.35 -25.01 -7.46
C ASN A 280 -19.98 -23.64 -8.01
N ALA A 281 -18.93 -23.02 -7.48
CA ALA A 281 -18.45 -21.74 -7.98
C ALA A 281 -17.87 -21.88 -9.40
N VAL A 282 -17.10 -22.94 -9.66
CA VAL A 282 -16.56 -23.22 -11.00
C VAL A 282 -17.68 -23.39 -12.02
N LEU A 283 -18.75 -24.13 -11.69
CA LEU A 283 -19.93 -24.28 -12.56
C LEU A 283 -20.59 -22.94 -12.88
N GLN A 284 -20.76 -22.06 -11.88
CA GLN A 284 -21.32 -20.73 -12.11
C GLN A 284 -20.42 -19.87 -13.00
N ILE A 285 -19.10 -19.98 -12.83
CA ILE A 285 -18.13 -19.28 -13.68
C ILE A 285 -18.20 -19.79 -15.13
N VAL A 286 -18.30 -21.11 -15.35
CA VAL A 286 -18.48 -21.68 -16.69
C VAL A 286 -19.78 -21.21 -17.33
N GLN A 287 -20.88 -21.17 -16.58
CA GLN A 287 -22.15 -20.60 -17.06
C GLN A 287 -22.02 -19.13 -17.43
N LEU A 288 -21.24 -18.35 -16.65
CA LEU A 288 -20.95 -16.96 -16.97
C LEU A 288 -20.12 -16.84 -18.26
N CYS A 289 -19.09 -17.68 -18.44
CA CYS A 289 -18.31 -17.73 -19.68
C CYS A 289 -19.21 -18.00 -20.89
N LEU A 290 -20.12 -18.97 -20.79
CA LEU A 290 -21.07 -19.29 -21.85
C LEU A 290 -22.01 -18.11 -22.17
N LYS A 291 -22.50 -17.40 -21.15
CA LYS A 291 -23.35 -16.22 -21.34
C LYS A 291 -22.62 -15.05 -21.99
N LEU A 292 -21.31 -14.92 -21.73
CA LEU A 292 -20.48 -13.83 -22.24
C LEU A 292 -19.70 -14.20 -23.52
N ASP A 293 -19.93 -15.39 -24.08
CA ASP A 293 -19.21 -15.95 -25.22
C ASP A 293 -17.68 -15.98 -25.04
N ILE A 294 -17.24 -16.25 -23.80
CA ILE A 294 -15.83 -16.40 -23.46
C ILE A 294 -15.41 -17.85 -23.67
N GLN A 295 -14.48 -18.08 -24.60
CA GLN A 295 -13.93 -19.40 -24.85
C GLN A 295 -12.95 -19.81 -23.76
N LEU A 296 -13.24 -20.93 -23.09
CA LEU A 296 -12.30 -21.59 -22.19
C LEU A 296 -11.26 -22.36 -23.00
N SER A 297 -10.00 -22.28 -22.56
CA SER A 297 -8.90 -23.05 -23.16
C SER A 297 -9.05 -24.55 -22.88
N GLU A 298 -8.39 -25.39 -23.68
CA GLU A 298 -8.39 -26.84 -23.46
C GLU A 298 -7.86 -27.23 -22.07
N GLU A 299 -6.88 -26.48 -21.54
CA GLU A 299 -6.34 -26.70 -20.20
C GLU A 299 -7.37 -26.40 -19.10
N GLU A 300 -8.14 -25.32 -19.24
CA GLU A 300 -9.21 -24.97 -18.31
C GLU A 300 -10.34 -26.02 -18.36
N ASN A 301 -10.70 -26.48 -19.56
CA ASN A 301 -11.68 -27.56 -19.73
C ASN A 301 -11.20 -28.87 -19.08
N LYS A 302 -9.92 -29.22 -19.21
CA LYS A 302 -9.33 -30.38 -18.50
C LYS A 302 -9.40 -30.21 -16.98
N LYS A 303 -8.99 -29.04 -16.44
CA LYS A 303 -9.07 -28.72 -15.01
C LYS A 303 -10.51 -28.85 -14.48
N PHE A 304 -11.50 -28.41 -15.26
CA PHE A 304 -12.92 -28.54 -14.91
C PHE A 304 -13.38 -30.01 -14.89
N LEU A 305 -13.03 -30.79 -15.92
CA LEU A 305 -13.35 -32.22 -15.99
C LEU A 305 -12.70 -33.01 -14.87
N ASP A 306 -11.44 -32.74 -14.54
CA ASP A 306 -10.75 -33.40 -13.42
C ASP A 306 -11.44 -33.13 -12.08
N LEU A 307 -11.95 -31.91 -11.90
CA LEU A 307 -12.68 -31.50 -10.72
C LEU A 307 -14.07 -32.16 -10.62
N LEU A 308 -14.78 -32.32 -11.75
CA LEU A 308 -16.03 -33.08 -11.84
C LEU A 308 -15.84 -34.57 -11.57
N LEU A 309 -14.79 -35.16 -12.12
CA LEU A 309 -14.49 -36.59 -12.01
C LEU A 309 -13.85 -36.97 -10.66
N LYS A 310 -13.62 -35.99 -9.76
CA LYS A 310 -12.91 -36.15 -8.48
C LYS A 310 -11.58 -36.89 -8.61
N ARG A 311 -10.90 -36.78 -9.77
CA ARG A 311 -9.59 -37.41 -9.94
C ARG A 311 -8.61 -36.70 -9.02
N PRO A 312 -7.83 -37.43 -8.19
CA PRO A 312 -6.80 -36.80 -7.40
C PRO A 312 -5.78 -36.22 -8.38
N ARG A 313 -5.59 -34.90 -8.35
CA ARG A 313 -4.40 -34.30 -8.96
C ARG A 313 -3.20 -34.79 -8.15
N ASP A 314 -2.14 -35.19 -8.83
CA ASP A 314 -0.88 -35.59 -8.19
C ASP A 314 -0.41 -34.46 -7.26
N VAL A 315 -0.50 -34.73 -5.95
CA VAL A 315 -0.31 -33.75 -4.87
C VAL A 315 1.11 -33.16 -4.89
N GLU A 316 2.06 -33.88 -5.48
CA GLU A 316 3.47 -33.49 -5.57
C GLU A 316 3.70 -32.31 -6.52
N ALA A 317 2.95 -32.20 -7.63
CA ALA A 317 3.12 -31.10 -8.59
C ALA A 317 2.47 -29.79 -8.12
N ASP A 318 1.39 -29.87 -7.32
CA ASP A 318 0.69 -28.70 -6.77
C ASP A 318 1.41 -28.12 -5.53
N GLU A 319 2.09 -28.95 -4.71
CA GLU A 319 2.95 -28.44 -3.63
C GLU A 319 4.19 -27.71 -4.17
N GLU A 320 4.78 -28.19 -5.25
CA GLU A 320 5.95 -27.56 -5.86
C GLU A 320 5.58 -26.22 -6.53
N LYS A 321 4.39 -26.13 -7.16
CA LYS A 321 3.83 -24.86 -7.64
C LYS A 321 3.42 -23.91 -6.52
N LYS A 322 2.93 -24.42 -5.39
CA LYS A 322 2.63 -23.62 -4.18
C LYS A 322 3.91 -23.04 -3.58
N ARG A 323 4.98 -23.84 -3.51
CA ARG A 323 6.32 -23.39 -3.10
C ARG A 323 6.92 -22.41 -4.11
N MET A 324 6.70 -22.58 -5.42
CA MET A 324 7.17 -21.64 -6.43
C MET A 324 6.38 -20.32 -6.45
N ALA A 325 5.05 -20.34 -6.27
CA ALA A 325 4.20 -19.16 -6.18
C ALA A 325 4.47 -18.33 -4.90
N GLU A 326 4.84 -18.99 -3.80
CA GLU A 326 5.33 -18.33 -2.59
C GLU A 326 6.78 -17.84 -2.72
N LYS A 327 7.58 -18.42 -3.63
CA LYS A 327 9.00 -18.09 -3.86
C LYS A 327 9.27 -17.22 -5.09
N ILE A 328 8.27 -16.79 -5.87
CA ILE A 328 8.55 -15.79 -6.93
C ILE A 328 9.09 -14.56 -6.21
N PRO A 329 10.38 -14.22 -6.38
CA PRO A 329 10.87 -12.99 -5.82
C PRO A 329 10.07 -11.91 -6.53
N ILE A 330 9.27 -11.15 -5.79
CA ILE A 330 8.96 -9.77 -6.16
C ILE A 330 10.31 -9.23 -6.60
N GLN A 331 10.50 -8.96 -7.89
CA GLN A 331 11.75 -8.40 -8.38
C GLN A 331 12.06 -7.24 -7.45
N LYS A 332 13.06 -7.45 -6.58
CA LYS A 332 13.64 -6.39 -5.80
C LYS A 332 14.16 -5.47 -6.90
N TYR A 333 13.43 -4.41 -7.18
CA TYR A 333 14.00 -3.23 -7.78
C TYR A 333 15.20 -2.91 -6.88
N GLN A 334 16.39 -3.31 -7.33
CA GLN A 334 17.63 -2.93 -6.71
C GLN A 334 17.72 -1.43 -6.94
N PHE A 335 17.31 -0.67 -5.93
CA PHE A 335 17.74 0.71 -5.81
C PHE A 335 19.26 0.63 -5.66
N LYS A 336 19.97 0.95 -6.75
CA LYS A 336 21.36 1.38 -6.65
C LYS A 336 21.31 2.72 -5.92
N PHE A 337 21.91 2.74 -4.74
CA PHE A 337 22.17 3.96 -3.98
C PHE A 337 23.14 4.86 -4.74
#